data_AF-A0A7W1B603-F1
#
_entry.id   AF-A0A7W1B603-F1
#
_cell.length_a   1.000
_cell.length_b   1.000
_cell.length_c   1.000
_cell.angle_alpha   90.00
_cell.angle_beta   90.00
_cell.angle_gamma   90.00
#
_symmetry.space_group_name_H-M   'P 1'
#
loop_
_entity.id
_entity.type
_entity.pdbx_description
1 polymer ?
#
loop_
_entity_poly.entity_id
_entity_poly.type
_entity_poly.pdbx_seq_one_letter_code
_entity_poly.pdbx_strand_id
1 'polypeptide(L)'
;MRVLIQHRSRYQYPRPALLGPQVIRLRPADHARARIESYTLAIGDSHGDETSRPEHRVHWHRDPHNNHIARLTFKAGEMIEALDIIVEIAVDIRPVNPFDFFVHDGCKRVPFVYPDGLDSELAPFLDTSDPAYRLGRRVNELLRTLPYDGDSVALLVELNAAVNRKIAYVIRNEPGVWTPEETLTNGRGSCRDLAVLLVALLRARGIAARFVSGYLVQLTDEGMLPDEPKGVSRDVVDLHAWAEAYIPGAGWIGLDGTSGLMCGEGHIPLAATASPATAAPLEGTSDVGASDASFVATIERLGHEIRPTAPY
;
A
#
# COMPACT_ATOMS: atom_id res chain seq x y z
N MET A 1 -13.68 6.20 -15.05
CA MET A 1 -14.61 5.14 -14.58
C MET A 1 -14.78 5.36 -13.11
N ARG A 2 -16.00 5.66 -12.70
CA ARG A 2 -16.31 5.95 -11.30
C ARG A 2 -16.65 4.65 -10.61
N VAL A 3 -16.10 4.43 -9.43
CA VAL A 3 -16.34 3.24 -8.61
C VAL A 3 -16.57 3.63 -7.16
N LEU A 4 -17.34 2.82 -6.45
CA LEU A 4 -17.51 2.86 -5.00
C LEU A 4 -16.71 1.71 -4.40
N ILE A 5 -15.79 2.03 -3.52
CA ILE A 5 -15.10 1.06 -2.66
C ILE A 5 -15.79 1.11 -1.30
N GLN A 6 -16.24 -0.03 -0.80
CA GLN A 6 -16.69 -0.18 0.58
C GLN A 6 -15.77 -1.15 1.30
N HIS A 7 -15.20 -0.71 2.40
CA HIS A 7 -14.30 -1.49 3.24
C HIS A 7 -14.89 -1.63 4.63
N ARG A 8 -14.94 -2.86 5.14
CA ARG A 8 -15.30 -3.17 6.52
C ARG A 8 -14.19 -3.96 7.20
N SER A 9 -13.71 -3.46 8.32
CA SER A 9 -12.89 -4.21 9.26
C SER A 9 -13.67 -4.44 10.53
N ARG A 10 -13.89 -5.72 10.88
CA ARG A 10 -14.59 -6.13 12.09
C ARG A 10 -13.67 -6.93 12.97
N TYR A 11 -13.56 -6.54 14.23
CA TYR A 11 -12.87 -7.29 15.27
C TYR A 11 -13.90 -7.74 16.30
N GLN A 12 -14.05 -9.03 16.48
CA GLN A 12 -14.92 -9.62 17.50
C GLN A 12 -14.07 -10.01 18.70
N TYR A 13 -14.47 -9.59 19.90
CA TYR A 13 -13.78 -9.93 21.13
C TYR A 13 -14.43 -11.14 21.83
N PRO A 14 -13.64 -11.98 22.52
CA PRO A 14 -14.16 -13.19 23.19
C PRO A 14 -15.06 -12.87 24.39
N ARG A 15 -14.97 -11.64 24.89
CA ARG A 15 -15.81 -11.01 25.89
C ARG A 15 -15.83 -9.51 25.59
N PRO A 16 -16.81 -8.73 26.09
CA PRO A 16 -16.74 -7.28 26.03
C PRO A 16 -15.36 -6.78 26.49
N ALA A 17 -14.74 -5.93 25.67
CA ALA A 17 -13.36 -5.49 25.80
C ALA A 17 -13.27 -3.98 26.06
N LEU A 18 -12.29 -3.58 26.86
CA LEU A 18 -11.87 -2.19 26.97
C LEU A 18 -10.93 -1.89 25.81
N LEU A 19 -11.32 -0.95 24.95
CA LEU A 19 -10.50 -0.52 23.83
C LEU A 19 -9.68 0.70 24.22
N GLY A 20 -8.36 0.60 24.04
CA GLY A 20 -7.48 1.76 24.06
C GLY A 20 -7.58 2.58 22.77
N PRO A 21 -6.71 3.58 22.59
CA PRO A 21 -6.66 4.36 21.36
C PRO A 21 -6.44 3.47 20.13
N GLN A 22 -7.21 3.71 19.07
CA GLN A 22 -7.01 3.09 17.76
C GLN A 22 -6.52 4.14 16.77
N VAL A 23 -5.81 3.68 15.75
CA VAL A 23 -5.25 4.45 14.65
C VAL A 23 -5.75 3.83 13.35
N ILE A 24 -6.35 4.66 12.51
CA ILE A 24 -6.96 4.26 11.25
C ILE A 24 -6.30 5.06 10.13
N ARG A 25 -5.71 4.34 9.16
CA ARG A 25 -5.03 4.88 7.96
C ARG A 25 -5.73 4.41 6.70
N LEU A 26 -7.06 4.51 6.67
CA LEU A 26 -7.90 4.03 5.57
C LEU A 26 -8.42 5.17 4.67
N ARG A 27 -7.93 6.40 4.87
CA ARG A 27 -8.22 7.53 3.98
C ARG A 27 -7.14 7.64 2.89
N PRO A 28 -7.52 7.75 1.61
CA PRO A 28 -6.55 7.93 0.52
C PRO A 28 -5.61 9.10 0.76
N ALA A 29 -4.33 8.88 0.48
CA ALA A 29 -3.30 9.88 0.53
C ALA A 29 -3.47 10.89 -0.61
N ASP A 30 -3.04 12.14 -0.39
CA ASP A 30 -3.25 13.23 -1.35
C ASP A 30 -2.52 13.03 -2.69
N HIS A 31 -1.51 12.16 -2.72
CA HIS A 31 -0.75 11.83 -3.93
C HIS A 31 -1.37 10.67 -4.73
N ALA A 32 -2.57 10.21 -4.39
CA ALA A 32 -3.31 9.25 -5.18
C ALA A 32 -3.53 9.79 -6.61
N ARG A 33 -3.21 8.98 -7.62
CA ARG A 33 -3.42 9.35 -9.03
C ARG A 33 -4.89 9.34 -9.42
N ALA A 34 -5.67 8.43 -8.83
CA ALA A 34 -7.11 8.38 -8.99
C ALA A 34 -7.78 9.55 -8.25
N ARG A 35 -8.82 10.14 -8.84
CA ARG A 35 -9.52 11.28 -8.24
C ARG A 35 -10.49 10.78 -7.18
N ILE A 36 -10.23 11.12 -5.92
CA ILE A 36 -11.12 10.81 -4.79
C ILE A 36 -12.27 11.83 -4.78
N GLU A 37 -13.50 11.35 -4.99
CA GLU A 37 -14.69 12.19 -5.03
C GLU A 37 -15.34 12.35 -3.66
N SER A 38 -15.37 11.27 -2.88
CA SER A 38 -15.88 11.27 -1.50
C SER A 38 -15.15 10.24 -0.66
N TYR A 39 -15.17 10.47 0.66
CA TYR A 39 -14.64 9.57 1.67
C TYR A 39 -15.51 9.67 2.92
N THR A 40 -15.90 8.53 3.47
CA THR A 40 -16.58 8.44 4.77
C THR A 40 -15.87 7.45 5.68
N LEU A 41 -15.90 7.72 6.98
CA LEU A 41 -15.45 6.81 8.04
C LEU A 41 -16.56 6.71 9.08
N ALA A 42 -17.05 5.49 9.30
CA ALA A 42 -18.03 5.18 10.32
C ALA A 42 -17.47 4.12 11.28
N ILE A 43 -17.83 4.26 12.56
CA ILE A 43 -17.49 3.33 13.63
C ILE A 43 -18.81 2.84 14.22
N GLY A 44 -18.98 1.52 14.32
CA GLY A 44 -20.25 0.91 14.74
C GLY A 44 -21.23 0.68 13.58
N ASP A 45 -22.38 0.09 13.93
CA ASP A 45 -23.09 -0.93 13.16
C ASP A 45 -23.35 -0.71 11.66
N SER A 46 -23.13 -1.81 10.93
CA SER A 46 -23.56 -2.10 9.56
C SER A 46 -25.08 -2.32 9.39
N HIS A 47 -25.86 -2.26 10.47
CA HIS A 47 -27.29 -2.59 10.48
C HIS A 47 -28.22 -1.43 10.85
N GLY A 48 -27.72 -0.20 10.93
CA GLY A 48 -28.57 0.98 11.15
C GLY A 48 -29.17 1.08 12.56
N ASP A 49 -28.74 0.23 13.49
CA ASP A 49 -29.07 0.35 14.90
C ASP A 49 -28.10 1.31 15.58
N GLU A 50 -28.50 2.58 15.71
CA GLU A 50 -27.70 3.59 16.40
C GLU A 50 -27.47 3.26 17.88
N THR A 51 -28.25 2.33 18.47
CA THR A 51 -28.17 2.00 19.90
C THR A 51 -27.03 1.04 20.26
N SER A 52 -26.43 0.36 19.28
CA SER A 52 -25.28 -0.56 19.46
C SER A 52 -23.92 0.11 19.15
N ARG A 53 -23.92 1.39 18.75
CA ARG A 53 -22.70 2.13 18.39
C ARG A 53 -21.94 2.57 19.64
N PRO A 54 -20.64 2.20 19.79
CA PRO A 54 -19.87 2.61 20.96
C PRO A 54 -19.68 4.14 20.99
N GLU A 55 -19.67 4.73 22.17
CA GLU A 55 -19.40 6.16 22.34
C GLU A 55 -17.91 6.45 22.08
N HIS A 56 -17.62 7.19 21.02
CA HIS A 56 -16.24 7.45 20.59
C HIS A 56 -16.01 8.87 20.10
N ARG A 57 -14.74 9.23 20.04
CA ARG A 57 -14.25 10.46 19.42
C ARG A 57 -13.23 10.12 18.35
N VAL A 58 -13.40 10.75 17.18
CA VAL A 58 -12.42 10.69 16.09
C VAL A 58 -11.64 12.00 16.07
N HIS A 59 -10.32 11.92 16.13
CA HIS A 59 -9.42 13.05 15.94
C HIS A 59 -8.55 12.83 14.70
N TRP A 60 -8.69 13.71 13.72
CA TRP A 60 -7.90 13.67 12.50
C TRP A 60 -6.63 14.50 12.64
N HIS A 61 -5.52 13.94 12.17
CA HIS A 61 -4.27 14.65 12.00
C HIS A 61 -3.48 14.05 10.85
N ARG A 62 -2.29 14.61 10.58
CA ARG A 62 -1.34 14.06 9.64
C ARG A 62 -0.05 13.67 10.33
N ASP A 63 0.54 12.58 9.88
CA ASP A 63 1.87 12.16 10.33
C ASP A 63 2.97 12.96 9.59
N PRO A 64 4.26 12.79 9.95
CA PRO A 64 5.37 13.48 9.26
C PRO A 64 5.49 13.17 7.76
N HIS A 65 4.86 12.10 7.28
CA HIS A 65 4.81 11.70 5.87
C HIS A 65 3.56 12.22 5.17
N ASN A 66 2.78 13.08 5.85
CA ASN A 66 1.54 13.68 5.38
C ASN A 66 0.39 12.67 5.16
N ASN A 67 0.49 11.47 5.71
CA ASN A 67 -0.59 10.47 5.68
C ASN A 67 -1.76 10.92 6.56
N HIS A 68 -2.98 10.60 6.15
CA HIS A 68 -4.19 10.93 6.92
C HIS A 68 -4.41 9.92 8.04
N ILE A 69 -4.41 10.39 9.30
CA ILE A 69 -4.52 9.54 10.48
C ILE A 69 -5.78 9.90 11.28
N ALA A 70 -6.73 8.96 11.34
CA ALA A 70 -7.85 9.02 12.29
C ALA A 70 -7.45 8.32 13.59
N ARG A 71 -7.39 9.09 14.68
CA ARG A 71 -7.22 8.54 16.03
C ARG A 71 -8.59 8.39 16.69
N LEU A 72 -8.94 7.16 17.03
CA LEU A 72 -10.18 6.80 17.69
C LEU A 72 -9.94 6.61 19.19
N THR A 73 -10.77 7.21 20.03
CA THR A 73 -10.77 6.98 21.48
C THR A 73 -12.19 6.71 21.95
N PHE A 74 -12.34 5.79 22.88
CA PHE A 74 -13.63 5.37 23.43
C PHE A 74 -13.88 6.00 24.80
N LYS A 75 -15.14 6.00 25.23
CA LYS A 75 -15.51 6.42 26.57
C LYS A 75 -14.87 5.50 27.61
N ALA A 76 -14.36 6.11 28.68
CA ALA A 76 -13.71 5.36 29.74
C ALA A 76 -14.69 4.40 30.42
N GLY A 77 -14.29 3.13 30.55
CA GLY A 77 -15.11 2.07 31.16
C GLY A 77 -16.19 1.48 30.26
N GLU A 78 -16.35 1.97 29.03
CA GLU A 78 -17.24 1.36 28.06
C GLU A 78 -16.64 0.04 27.54
N MET A 79 -17.46 -1.01 27.53
CA MET A 79 -17.07 -2.35 27.14
C MET A 79 -17.68 -2.68 25.78
N ILE A 80 -16.86 -3.12 24.83
CA ILE A 80 -17.26 -3.29 23.43
C ILE A 80 -17.13 -4.76 23.03
N GLU A 81 -18.20 -5.34 22.49
CA GLU A 81 -18.21 -6.73 22.01
C GLU A 81 -17.53 -6.88 20.65
N ALA A 82 -17.71 -5.89 19.77
CA ALA A 82 -17.10 -5.85 18.46
C ALA A 82 -16.75 -4.42 18.04
N LEU A 83 -15.60 -4.27 17.39
CA LEU A 83 -15.22 -3.03 16.73
C LEU A 83 -15.44 -3.17 15.23
N ASP A 84 -16.41 -2.42 14.71
CA ASP A 84 -16.67 -2.28 13.28
C ASP A 84 -16.15 -0.92 12.79
N ILE A 85 -15.27 -0.97 11.78
CA ILE A 85 -14.71 0.18 11.07
C ILE A 85 -15.14 0.08 9.62
N ILE A 86 -15.94 1.04 9.16
CA ILE A 86 -16.51 1.07 7.82
C ILE A 86 -15.99 2.31 7.10
N VAL A 87 -15.49 2.12 5.90
CA VAL A 87 -15.00 3.18 5.02
C VAL A 87 -15.69 3.04 3.67
N GLU A 88 -16.20 4.15 3.16
CA GLU A 88 -16.69 4.22 1.78
C GLU A 88 -15.92 5.30 1.01
N ILE A 89 -15.55 4.98 -0.22
CA ILE A 89 -14.74 5.85 -1.08
C ILE A 89 -15.33 5.83 -2.48
N ALA A 90 -15.84 6.96 -2.95
CA ALA A 90 -16.15 7.14 -4.37
C ALA A 90 -14.89 7.66 -5.09
N VAL A 91 -14.47 6.96 -6.13
CA VAL A 91 -13.23 7.22 -6.85
C VAL A 91 -13.49 7.27 -8.35
N ASP A 92 -13.03 8.32 -9.04
CA ASP A 92 -12.92 8.33 -10.49
C ASP A 92 -11.53 7.85 -10.90
N ILE A 93 -11.47 6.61 -11.36
CA ILE A 93 -10.26 5.97 -11.83
C ILE A 93 -10.17 6.21 -13.34
N ARG A 94 -9.04 6.78 -13.79
CA ARG A 94 -8.72 7.01 -15.21
C ARG A 94 -7.38 6.36 -15.55
N PRO A 95 -7.24 5.77 -16.74
CA PRO A 95 -5.96 5.25 -17.22
C PRO A 95 -4.85 6.28 -17.05
N VAL A 96 -3.71 5.83 -16.53
CA VAL A 96 -2.50 6.66 -16.40
C VAL A 96 -1.35 5.95 -17.10
N ASN A 97 -0.50 6.71 -17.80
CA ASN A 97 0.79 6.19 -18.22
C ASN A 97 1.73 6.21 -17.00
N PRO A 98 2.17 5.05 -16.49
CA PRO A 98 3.04 5.01 -15.31
C PRO A 98 4.45 5.55 -15.58
N PHE A 99 4.80 5.82 -16.85
CA PHE A 99 6.07 6.40 -17.29
C PHE A 99 5.98 7.89 -17.69
N ASP A 100 4.84 8.55 -17.46
CA ASP A 100 4.67 9.98 -17.76
C ASP A 100 5.34 10.86 -16.71
N PHE A 101 6.65 11.01 -16.84
CA PHE A 101 7.49 11.84 -15.99
C PHE A 101 8.81 12.19 -16.68
N PHE A 102 9.53 13.18 -16.13
CA PHE A 102 10.88 13.53 -16.55
C PHE A 102 11.89 13.15 -15.49
N VAL A 103 13.05 12.63 -15.89
CA VAL A 103 14.15 12.37 -14.95
C VAL A 103 15.17 13.49 -15.05
N HIS A 104 15.60 14.01 -13.89
CA HIS A 104 16.67 14.98 -13.78
C HIS A 104 17.94 14.45 -14.47
N ASP A 105 18.64 15.27 -15.26
CA ASP A 105 19.75 14.83 -16.12
C ASP A 105 20.86 14.09 -15.35
N GLY A 106 21.20 14.56 -14.15
CA GLY A 106 22.20 13.92 -13.27
C GLY A 106 21.76 12.59 -12.65
N CYS A 107 20.50 12.20 -12.80
CA CYS A 107 19.90 11.01 -12.18
C CYS A 107 19.34 10.03 -13.21
N LYS A 108 19.62 10.23 -14.51
CA LYS A 108 19.22 9.30 -15.58
C LYS A 108 19.94 7.96 -15.52
N ARG A 109 21.10 7.90 -14.87
CA ARG A 109 21.88 6.69 -14.71
C ARG A 109 22.23 6.42 -13.26
N VAL A 110 22.18 5.15 -12.87
CA VAL A 110 22.65 4.67 -11.56
C VAL A 110 24.11 4.19 -11.64
N PRO A 111 24.89 4.31 -10.55
CA PRO A 111 24.56 5.09 -9.35
C PRO A 111 24.58 6.61 -9.63
N PHE A 112 23.72 7.37 -8.96
CA PHE A 112 23.73 8.83 -8.99
C PHE A 112 23.80 9.41 -7.58
N VAL A 113 24.15 10.69 -7.49
CA VAL A 113 24.08 11.48 -6.25
C VAL A 113 22.84 12.37 -6.34
N TYR A 114 22.10 12.50 -5.24
CA TYR A 114 20.95 13.40 -5.18
C TYR A 114 21.44 14.86 -5.31
N PRO A 115 20.81 15.66 -6.20
CA PRO A 115 21.20 17.06 -6.34
C PRO A 115 20.87 17.86 -5.08
N ASP A 116 21.59 18.96 -4.89
CA ASP A 116 21.27 20.02 -3.93
C ASP A 116 21.09 19.57 -2.46
N GLY A 117 21.72 18.46 -2.06
CA GLY A 117 21.62 17.92 -0.70
C GLY A 117 20.28 17.26 -0.38
N LEU A 118 19.49 16.93 -1.40
CA LEU A 118 18.18 16.30 -1.25
C LEU A 118 18.25 14.91 -0.57
N ASP A 119 19.41 14.26 -0.60
CA ASP A 119 19.67 13.04 0.18
C ASP A 119 19.49 13.25 1.69
N SER A 120 19.77 14.44 2.21
CA SER A 120 19.55 14.77 3.62
C SER A 120 18.06 14.82 3.97
N GLU A 121 17.22 15.33 3.08
CA GLU A 121 15.75 15.32 3.26
C GLU A 121 15.17 13.91 3.08
N LEU A 122 15.80 13.11 2.21
CA LEU A 122 15.41 11.72 1.94
C LEU A 122 16.06 10.70 2.87
N ALA A 123 16.84 11.13 3.87
CA ALA A 123 17.64 10.24 4.71
C ALA A 123 16.85 9.06 5.33
N PRO A 124 15.62 9.24 5.86
CA PRO A 124 14.83 8.12 6.37
C PRO A 124 14.48 7.07 5.29
N PHE A 125 14.36 7.49 4.04
CA PHE A 125 14.04 6.65 2.89
C PHE A 125 15.27 6.03 2.23
N LEU A 126 16.47 6.46 2.62
CA LEU A 126 17.76 5.88 2.23
C LEU A 126 18.30 4.93 3.29
N ASP A 127 17.76 4.96 4.51
CA ASP A 127 18.26 4.19 5.64
C ASP A 127 18.14 2.67 5.42
N THR A 128 19.29 2.00 5.45
CA THR A 128 19.41 0.53 5.39
C THR A 128 19.59 -0.13 6.76
N SER A 129 19.55 0.65 7.84
CA SER A 129 19.77 0.16 9.21
C SER A 129 18.48 -0.32 9.89
N ASP A 130 17.31 0.10 9.42
CA ASP A 130 16.01 -0.42 9.88
C ASP A 130 16.00 -1.97 9.78
N PRO A 131 15.78 -2.69 10.90
CA PRO A 131 15.71 -4.15 10.93
C PRO A 131 14.75 -4.76 9.89
N ALA A 132 13.66 -4.07 9.55
CA ALA A 132 12.69 -4.52 8.57
C ALA A 132 13.29 -4.61 7.15
N TYR A 133 14.32 -3.83 6.83
CA TYR A 133 14.99 -3.81 5.52
C TYR A 133 16.40 -4.42 5.55
N ARG A 134 16.74 -5.14 6.62
CA ARG A 134 18.08 -5.70 6.82
C ARG A 134 18.54 -6.52 5.61
N LEU A 135 19.70 -6.16 5.08
CA LEU A 135 20.35 -6.89 4.00
C LEU A 135 21.06 -8.13 4.55
N GLY A 136 20.66 -9.30 4.06
CA GLY A 136 21.28 -10.59 4.41
C GLY A 136 22.08 -11.20 3.26
N ARG A 137 22.49 -12.46 3.43
CA ARG A 137 23.29 -13.18 2.44
C ARG A 137 22.52 -13.30 1.12
N ARG A 138 21.27 -13.74 1.15
CA ARG A 138 20.46 -13.96 -0.05
C ARG A 138 20.11 -12.67 -0.76
N VAL A 139 19.89 -11.59 0.00
CA VAL A 139 19.69 -10.25 -0.59
C VAL A 139 20.94 -9.82 -1.37
N ASN A 140 22.12 -9.99 -0.78
CA ASN A 140 23.39 -9.70 -1.45
C ASN A 140 23.65 -10.61 -2.66
N GLU A 141 23.25 -11.88 -2.61
CA GLU A 141 23.31 -12.78 -3.77
C GLU A 141 22.40 -12.28 -4.91
N LEU A 142 21.16 -11.89 -4.61
CA LEU A 142 20.23 -11.32 -5.59
C LEU A 142 20.77 -9.99 -6.18
N LEU A 143 21.29 -9.09 -5.35
CA LEU A 143 21.84 -7.81 -5.82
C LEU A 143 22.99 -7.99 -6.82
N ARG A 144 23.78 -9.07 -6.71
CA ARG A 144 24.88 -9.40 -7.64
C ARG A 144 24.40 -9.95 -8.99
N THR A 145 23.19 -10.48 -9.08
CA THR A 145 22.63 -10.93 -10.36
C THR A 145 21.95 -9.81 -11.15
N LEU A 146 21.79 -8.64 -10.53
CA LEU A 146 21.08 -7.50 -11.09
C LEU A 146 22.08 -6.45 -11.61
N PRO A 147 21.76 -5.70 -12.68
CA PRO A 147 22.64 -4.66 -13.22
C PRO A 147 23.06 -3.69 -12.12
N TYR A 148 24.36 -3.43 -11.93
CA TYR A 148 24.83 -2.48 -10.91
C TYR A 148 24.64 -1.02 -11.34
N ASP A 149 24.94 -0.75 -12.60
CA ASP A 149 24.75 0.53 -13.27
C ASP A 149 23.77 0.40 -14.45
N GLY A 150 23.38 1.53 -15.02
CA GLY A 150 22.48 1.56 -16.17
C GLY A 150 21.54 2.76 -16.13
N ASP A 151 20.53 2.74 -16.99
CA ASP A 151 19.41 3.68 -16.93
C ASP A 151 18.61 3.47 -15.65
N SER A 152 18.30 4.56 -14.94
CA SER A 152 17.67 4.51 -13.63
C SER A 152 16.28 3.89 -13.68
N VAL A 153 15.48 4.22 -14.70
CA VAL A 153 14.10 3.70 -14.84
C VAL A 153 14.14 2.23 -15.24
N ALA A 154 15.02 1.86 -16.17
CA ALA A 154 15.24 0.47 -16.54
C ALA A 154 15.68 -0.38 -15.35
N LEU A 155 16.51 0.15 -14.44
CA LEU A 155 16.87 -0.55 -13.21
C LEU A 155 15.65 -0.76 -12.31
N LEU A 156 14.78 0.24 -12.11
CA LEU A 156 13.57 0.08 -11.30
C LEU A 156 12.67 -1.05 -11.84
N VAL A 157 12.47 -1.07 -13.16
CA VAL A 157 11.70 -2.11 -13.85
C VAL A 157 12.34 -3.49 -13.65
N GLU A 158 13.66 -3.61 -13.82
CA GLU A 158 14.35 -4.90 -13.67
C GLU A 158 14.35 -5.39 -12.22
N LEU A 159 14.52 -4.50 -11.23
CA LEU A 159 14.41 -4.86 -9.82
C LEU A 159 13.01 -5.41 -9.50
N ASN A 160 11.98 -4.73 -9.99
CA ASN A 160 10.59 -5.15 -9.78
C ASN A 160 10.30 -6.51 -10.42
N ALA A 161 10.67 -6.66 -11.69
CA ALA A 161 10.49 -7.90 -12.44
C ALA A 161 11.29 -9.06 -11.82
N ALA A 162 12.51 -8.82 -11.32
CA ALA A 162 13.32 -9.83 -10.67
C ALA A 162 12.71 -10.33 -9.36
N VAL A 163 12.14 -9.44 -8.54
CA VAL A 163 11.41 -9.83 -7.33
C VAL A 163 10.19 -10.68 -7.68
N ASN A 164 9.39 -10.23 -8.66
CA ASN A 164 8.22 -10.96 -9.12
C ASN A 164 8.56 -12.37 -9.64
N ARG A 165 9.60 -12.50 -10.46
CA ARG A 165 10.06 -13.81 -10.98
C ARG A 165 10.57 -14.74 -9.89
N LYS A 166 11.16 -14.21 -8.82
CA LYS A 166 11.88 -14.99 -7.80
C LYS A 166 11.01 -15.40 -6.62
N ILE A 167 9.92 -14.67 -6.34
CA ILE A 167 9.08 -14.86 -5.16
C ILE A 167 7.67 -15.25 -5.58
N ALA A 168 7.24 -16.46 -5.20
CA ALA A 168 5.87 -16.89 -5.41
C ALA A 168 4.91 -16.10 -4.49
N TYR A 169 3.90 -15.44 -5.08
CA TYR A 169 2.89 -14.74 -4.30
C TYR A 169 2.02 -15.71 -3.50
N VAL A 170 1.81 -15.43 -2.21
CA VAL A 170 0.89 -16.16 -1.34
C VAL A 170 0.11 -15.21 -0.43
N ILE A 171 -1.14 -15.55 -0.14
CA ILE A 171 -1.92 -14.85 0.89
C ILE A 171 -1.41 -15.28 2.27
N ARG A 172 -1.21 -14.31 3.15
CA ARG A 172 -0.75 -14.54 4.52
C ARG A 172 -1.68 -13.87 5.51
N ASN A 173 -2.21 -14.67 6.43
CA ASN A 173 -3.07 -14.20 7.51
C ASN A 173 -2.26 -13.79 8.74
N GLU A 174 -0.98 -14.17 8.82
CA GLU A 174 -0.15 -13.77 9.96
C GLU A 174 0.11 -12.26 9.94
N PRO A 175 0.12 -11.62 11.12
CA PRO A 175 0.46 -10.20 11.23
C PRO A 175 1.94 -9.95 10.92
N GLY A 176 2.25 -8.68 10.67
CA GLY A 176 3.61 -8.23 10.39
C GLY A 176 4.07 -8.47 8.95
N VAL A 177 5.37 -8.25 8.74
CA VAL A 177 6.06 -8.41 7.46
C VAL A 177 7.27 -9.32 7.66
N TRP A 178 7.61 -10.10 6.65
CA TRP A 178 8.89 -10.80 6.60
C TRP A 178 9.99 -9.83 6.17
N THR A 179 11.16 -10.01 6.77
CA THR A 179 12.39 -9.37 6.31
C THR A 179 12.75 -9.83 4.90
N PRO A 180 13.55 -9.05 4.15
CA PRO A 180 14.01 -9.44 2.82
C PRO A 180 14.67 -10.84 2.79
N GLU A 181 15.44 -11.17 3.82
CA GLU A 181 16.13 -12.47 3.93
C GLU A 181 15.14 -13.63 4.17
N GLU A 182 14.12 -13.42 4.99
CA GLU A 182 13.04 -14.41 5.21
C GLU A 182 12.24 -14.64 3.93
N THR A 183 11.84 -13.58 3.23
CA THR A 183 11.12 -13.67 1.95
C THR A 183 11.93 -14.46 0.91
N LEU A 184 13.22 -14.15 0.77
CA LEU A 184 14.10 -14.86 -0.17
C LEU A 184 14.41 -16.30 0.28
N THR A 185 14.44 -16.57 1.57
CA THR A 185 14.64 -17.93 2.11
C THR A 185 13.44 -18.82 1.84
N ASN A 186 12.24 -18.28 2.04
CA ASN A 186 10.99 -19.00 1.79
C ASN A 186 10.65 -19.12 0.29
N GLY A 187 11.19 -18.24 -0.56
CA GLY A 187 10.88 -18.21 -1.99
C GLY A 187 9.43 -17.83 -2.30
N ARG A 188 8.70 -17.33 -1.30
CA ARG A 188 7.31 -16.91 -1.37
C ARG A 188 7.05 -15.74 -0.42
N GLY A 189 5.96 -15.00 -0.63
CA GLY A 189 5.56 -13.91 0.24
C GLY A 189 4.23 -13.27 -0.16
N SER A 190 3.67 -12.49 0.75
CA SER A 190 2.51 -11.62 0.50
C SER A 190 2.95 -10.28 -0.11
N CYS A 191 2.01 -9.45 -0.57
CA CYS A 191 2.29 -8.14 -1.16
C CYS A 191 3.17 -7.28 -0.25
N ARG A 192 2.94 -7.34 1.06
CA ARG A 192 3.73 -6.66 2.10
C ARG A 192 5.20 -7.10 2.10
N ASP A 193 5.44 -8.40 1.95
CA ASP A 193 6.78 -8.99 1.99
C ASP A 193 7.59 -8.65 0.73
N LEU A 194 6.92 -8.65 -0.43
CA LEU A 194 7.51 -8.24 -1.71
C LEU A 194 7.82 -6.74 -1.72
N ALA A 195 6.93 -5.89 -1.18
CA ALA A 195 7.16 -4.46 -1.02
C ALA A 195 8.36 -4.17 -0.11
N VAL A 196 8.48 -4.87 1.02
CA VAL A 196 9.64 -4.75 1.92
C VAL A 196 10.94 -5.17 1.23
N LEU A 197 10.93 -6.28 0.50
CA LEU A 197 12.08 -6.72 -0.29
C LEU A 197 12.48 -5.68 -1.34
N LEU A 198 11.52 -5.11 -2.08
CA LEU A 198 11.80 -4.07 -3.07
C LEU A 198 12.40 -2.81 -2.45
N VAL A 199 11.83 -2.30 -1.35
CA VAL A 199 12.40 -1.15 -0.64
C VAL A 199 13.84 -1.43 -0.21
N ALA A 200 14.12 -2.61 0.35
CA ALA A 200 15.48 -2.97 0.74
C ALA A 200 16.46 -3.01 -0.44
N LEU A 201 16.04 -3.58 -1.58
CA LEU A 201 16.87 -3.63 -2.79
C LEU A 201 17.14 -2.22 -3.36
N LEU A 202 16.13 -1.35 -3.38
CA LEU A 202 16.25 0.03 -3.84
C LEU A 202 17.21 0.83 -2.95
N ARG A 203 17.04 0.76 -1.62
CA ARG A 203 17.93 1.44 -0.67
C ARG A 203 19.36 0.94 -0.75
N ALA A 204 19.55 -0.36 -0.97
CA ALA A 204 20.89 -0.94 -1.22
C ALA A 204 21.56 -0.40 -2.50
N ARG A 205 20.79 0.17 -3.44
CA ARG A 205 21.29 0.85 -4.64
C ARG A 205 21.39 2.37 -4.48
N GLY A 206 21.23 2.90 -3.26
CA GLY A 206 21.24 4.34 -3.00
C GLY A 206 20.00 5.05 -3.52
N ILE A 207 18.91 4.32 -3.80
CA ILE A 207 17.64 4.90 -4.26
C ILE A 207 16.72 5.01 -3.05
N ALA A 208 16.25 6.23 -2.76
CA ALA A 208 15.33 6.51 -1.68
C ALA A 208 14.02 5.78 -1.96
N ALA A 209 13.57 4.96 -1.02
CA ALA A 209 12.40 4.12 -1.20
C ALA A 209 11.51 4.09 0.04
N ARG A 210 10.19 4.02 -0.17
CA ARG A 210 9.18 3.98 0.89
C ARG A 210 8.22 2.82 0.69
N PHE A 211 7.71 2.30 1.81
CA PHE A 211 6.67 1.29 1.82
C PHE A 211 5.30 1.98 1.77
N VAL A 212 4.42 1.50 0.89
CA VAL A 212 3.07 2.03 0.73
C VAL A 212 2.06 0.95 1.05
N SER A 213 1.09 1.27 1.91
CA SER A 213 -0.13 0.50 2.10
C SER A 213 -1.28 1.24 1.42
N GLY A 214 -2.11 0.52 0.68
CA GLY A 214 -3.28 1.11 0.05
C GLY A 214 -4.31 0.11 -0.44
N TYR A 215 -5.21 0.56 -1.31
CA TYR A 215 -6.11 -0.32 -2.06
C TYR A 215 -5.51 -0.61 -3.44
N LEU A 216 -5.70 -1.84 -3.91
CA LEU A 216 -5.54 -2.20 -5.31
C LEU A 216 -6.91 -2.50 -5.90
N VAL A 217 -7.36 -1.64 -6.81
CA VAL A 217 -8.56 -1.85 -7.62
C VAL A 217 -8.14 -2.46 -8.95
N GLN A 218 -8.72 -3.61 -9.28
CA GLN A 218 -8.59 -4.22 -10.60
C GLN A 218 -9.98 -4.36 -11.20
N LEU A 219 -10.16 -3.78 -12.39
CA LEU A 219 -11.42 -3.81 -13.10
C LEU A 219 -11.36 -4.85 -14.21
N THR A 220 -12.46 -5.56 -14.46
CA THR A 220 -12.59 -6.39 -15.65
C THR A 220 -12.43 -5.53 -16.88
N ASP A 221 -11.65 -6.05 -17.83
CA ASP A 221 -11.66 -5.54 -19.20
C ASP A 221 -13.07 -5.73 -19.81
N GLU A 222 -13.59 -4.68 -20.40
CA GLU A 222 -14.88 -4.68 -21.10
C GLU A 222 -14.76 -5.22 -22.55
N GLY A 223 -13.57 -5.71 -22.94
CA GLY A 223 -13.35 -6.47 -24.17
C GLY A 223 -13.25 -5.60 -25.42
N MET A 224 -12.73 -4.38 -25.26
CA MET A 224 -12.65 -3.40 -26.35
C MET A 224 -11.51 -3.70 -27.35
N LEU A 225 -10.52 -4.52 -26.96
CA LEU A 225 -9.44 -4.98 -27.83
C LEU A 225 -9.45 -6.52 -27.92
N PRO A 226 -9.63 -7.10 -29.12
CA PRO A 226 -9.48 -8.54 -29.30
C PRO A 226 -8.03 -8.97 -29.05
N ASP A 227 -7.86 -10.17 -28.49
CA ASP A 227 -6.58 -10.88 -28.33
C ASP A 227 -5.58 -10.34 -27.29
N GLU A 228 -6.00 -9.49 -26.35
CA GLU A 228 -5.18 -9.09 -25.20
C GLU A 228 -5.29 -10.07 -24.00
N PRO A 229 -4.24 -10.17 -23.15
CA PRO A 229 -4.32 -10.92 -21.91
C PRO A 229 -5.48 -10.42 -21.05
N LYS A 230 -6.46 -11.29 -20.82
CA LYS A 230 -7.60 -10.97 -19.95
C LYS A 230 -7.09 -10.77 -18.53
N GLY A 231 -7.38 -9.61 -17.96
CA GLY A 231 -7.09 -9.29 -16.56
C GLY A 231 -7.96 -10.09 -15.59
N VAL A 232 -8.43 -9.43 -14.53
CA VAL A 232 -9.33 -10.08 -13.56
C VAL A 232 -10.67 -10.47 -14.19
N SER A 233 -11.27 -11.58 -13.73
CA SER A 233 -12.55 -12.10 -14.24
C SER A 233 -13.78 -11.40 -13.66
N ARG A 234 -13.60 -10.61 -12.60
CA ARG A 234 -14.58 -9.72 -11.98
C ARG A 234 -13.85 -8.52 -11.39
N ASP A 235 -14.56 -7.41 -11.21
CA ASP A 235 -14.02 -6.27 -10.46
C ASP A 235 -13.65 -6.72 -9.05
N VAL A 236 -12.44 -6.39 -8.61
CA VAL A 236 -11.94 -6.72 -7.29
C VAL A 236 -11.26 -5.51 -6.67
N VAL A 237 -11.35 -5.42 -5.36
CA VAL A 237 -10.61 -4.46 -4.54
C VAL A 237 -10.14 -5.17 -3.29
N ASP A 238 -8.86 -5.01 -2.98
CA ASP A 238 -8.26 -5.55 -1.76
C ASP A 238 -7.30 -4.53 -1.15
N LEU A 239 -7.02 -4.68 0.14
CA LEU A 239 -5.86 -4.04 0.74
C LEU A 239 -4.59 -4.61 0.11
N HIS A 240 -3.67 -3.73 -0.25
CA HIS A 240 -2.45 -4.06 -0.95
C HIS A 240 -1.26 -3.28 -0.38
N ALA A 241 -0.06 -3.71 -0.77
CA ALA A 241 1.17 -3.00 -0.45
C ALA A 241 2.16 -3.05 -1.61
N TRP A 242 2.88 -1.96 -1.81
CA TRP A 242 3.89 -1.80 -2.85
C TRP A 242 5.06 -0.93 -2.38
N ALA A 243 6.11 -0.85 -3.19
CA ALA A 243 7.24 0.03 -2.95
C ALA A 243 7.12 1.27 -3.84
N GLU A 244 7.56 2.43 -3.34
CA GLU A 244 7.79 3.60 -4.18
C GLU A 244 9.25 4.04 -4.11
N ALA A 245 9.83 4.37 -5.27
CA ALA A 245 11.20 4.84 -5.41
C ALA A 245 11.20 6.33 -5.80
N TYR A 246 12.01 7.14 -5.13
CA TYR A 246 12.14 8.56 -5.47
C TYR A 246 13.27 8.77 -6.48
N ILE A 247 12.92 9.27 -7.66
CA ILE A 247 13.89 9.69 -8.67
C ILE A 247 13.73 11.20 -8.90
N PRO A 248 14.78 12.02 -8.73
CA PRO A 248 14.70 13.47 -8.97
C PRO A 248 14.15 13.79 -10.36
N GLY A 249 13.22 14.74 -10.42
CA GLY A 249 12.41 15.06 -11.60
C GLY A 249 11.13 14.25 -11.71
N ALA A 250 11.19 12.93 -11.45
CA ALA A 250 10.04 12.04 -11.60
C ALA A 250 9.19 11.96 -10.32
N GLY A 251 9.79 12.23 -9.16
CA GLY A 251 9.15 12.07 -7.86
C GLY A 251 9.07 10.59 -7.44
N TRP A 252 8.03 10.26 -6.67
CA TRP A 252 7.79 8.89 -6.20
C TRP A 252 7.14 8.03 -7.29
N ILE A 253 7.85 6.99 -7.69
CA ILE A 253 7.45 6.03 -8.73
C ILE A 253 7.05 4.71 -8.06
N GLY A 254 5.83 4.25 -8.30
CA GLY A 254 5.31 3.00 -7.70
C GLY A 254 5.71 1.73 -8.45
N LEU A 255 6.07 0.70 -7.67
CA LEU A 255 6.54 -0.61 -8.11
C LEU A 255 5.77 -1.70 -7.35
N ASP A 256 4.93 -2.44 -8.06
CA ASP A 256 4.19 -3.56 -7.49
C ASP A 256 4.90 -4.89 -7.78
N GLY A 257 5.58 -5.43 -6.76
CA GLY A 257 6.29 -6.70 -6.85
C GLY A 257 5.38 -7.90 -7.12
N THR A 258 4.08 -7.79 -6.85
CA THR A 258 3.14 -8.91 -7.04
C THR A 258 2.75 -9.11 -8.50
N SER A 259 2.61 -8.03 -9.26
CA SER A 259 2.41 -8.05 -10.71
C SER A 259 3.73 -8.00 -11.50
N GLY A 260 4.79 -7.46 -10.90
CA GLY A 260 6.04 -7.13 -11.59
C GLY A 260 5.93 -5.89 -12.47
N LEU A 261 4.82 -5.14 -12.35
CA LEU A 261 4.51 -3.94 -13.13
C LEU A 261 4.66 -2.68 -12.27
N MET A 262 4.73 -1.55 -12.97
CA MET A 262 4.65 -0.23 -12.32
C MET A 262 3.24 -0.01 -11.76
N CYS A 263 3.11 0.76 -10.69
CA CYS A 263 1.80 1.07 -10.14
C CYS A 263 0.99 1.95 -11.10
N GLY A 264 -0.12 1.40 -11.62
CA GLY A 264 -1.12 2.12 -12.41
C GLY A 264 -2.22 2.78 -11.57
N GLU A 265 -3.29 3.21 -12.24
CA GLU A 265 -4.38 3.99 -11.65
C GLU A 265 -5.21 3.26 -10.59
N GLY A 266 -5.17 1.93 -10.59
CA GLY A 266 -5.83 1.09 -9.58
C GLY A 266 -5.15 1.11 -8.21
N HIS A 267 -3.92 1.64 -8.12
CA HIS A 267 -3.18 1.74 -6.86
C HIS A 267 -3.57 3.03 -6.15
N ILE A 268 -4.36 2.90 -5.08
CA ILE A 268 -4.86 4.03 -4.30
C ILE A 268 -4.09 4.05 -2.96
N PRO A 269 -3.03 4.87 -2.84
CA PRO A 269 -2.22 4.93 -1.61
C PRO A 269 -3.06 5.42 -0.44
N LEU A 270 -2.87 4.83 0.74
CA LEU A 270 -3.48 5.28 2.00
C LEU A 270 -2.41 5.81 2.96
N ALA A 271 -1.33 5.04 3.14
CA ALA A 271 -0.19 5.43 3.96
C ALA A 271 1.13 5.07 3.27
N ALA A 272 2.02 6.04 3.10
CA ALA A 272 3.36 5.86 2.56
C ALA A 272 4.40 6.28 3.61
N THR A 273 5.33 5.40 3.95
CA THR A 273 6.22 5.60 5.11
C THR A 273 7.62 5.05 4.89
N ALA A 274 8.58 5.59 5.64
CA ALA A 274 9.95 5.08 5.63
C ALA A 274 10.08 3.72 6.32
N SER A 275 9.18 3.37 7.25
CA SER A 275 9.22 2.09 7.98
C SER A 275 7.87 1.39 7.92
N PRO A 276 7.81 0.11 7.50
CA PRO A 276 6.56 -0.57 7.19
C PRO A 276 5.65 -0.71 8.43
N ALA A 277 6.25 -0.72 9.62
CA ALA A 277 5.54 -0.76 10.90
C ALA A 277 4.60 0.44 11.12
N THR A 278 4.83 1.56 10.44
CA THR A 278 4.01 2.78 10.58
C THR A 278 2.96 2.94 9.48
N ALA A 279 2.92 2.02 8.52
CA ALA A 279 1.97 2.02 7.41
C ALA A 279 0.80 1.05 7.61
N ALA A 280 0.68 0.37 8.76
CA ALA A 280 -0.41 -0.57 8.97
C ALA A 280 -1.76 0.17 8.86
N PRO A 281 -2.76 -0.39 8.16
CA PRO A 281 -4.03 0.28 7.90
C PRO A 281 -4.80 0.54 9.20
N LEU A 282 -4.64 -0.35 10.18
CA LEU A 282 -5.29 -0.33 11.48
C LEU A 282 -4.29 -0.73 12.56
N GLU A 283 -4.20 0.05 13.63
CA GLU A 283 -3.42 -0.24 14.83
C GLU A 283 -4.22 0.15 16.07
N GLY A 284 -3.99 -0.55 17.17
CA GLY A 284 -4.54 -0.15 18.45
C GLY A 284 -4.40 -1.24 19.50
N THR A 285 -4.94 -0.96 20.68
CA THR A 285 -4.80 -1.84 21.84
C THR A 285 -6.15 -2.16 22.44
N SER A 286 -6.27 -3.34 23.03
CA SER A 286 -7.40 -3.77 23.84
C SER A 286 -6.90 -4.56 25.05
N ASP A 287 -7.71 -4.62 26.11
CA ASP A 287 -7.39 -5.42 27.29
C ASP A 287 -7.41 -6.94 27.01
N VAL A 288 -8.11 -7.35 25.94
CA VAL A 288 -8.14 -8.71 25.41
C VAL A 288 -7.98 -8.69 23.89
N GLY A 289 -7.21 -9.61 23.33
CA GLY A 289 -7.08 -9.76 21.89
C GLY A 289 -8.41 -10.16 21.24
N ALA A 290 -8.64 -9.71 20.01
CA ALA A 290 -9.79 -10.14 19.22
C ALA A 290 -9.73 -11.66 18.99
N SER A 291 -10.86 -12.35 19.16
CA SER A 291 -11.00 -13.78 18.88
C SER A 291 -11.24 -14.05 17.41
N ASP A 292 -11.81 -13.09 16.69
CA ASP A 292 -12.00 -13.15 15.24
C ASP A 292 -11.79 -11.76 14.62
N ALA A 293 -11.28 -11.73 13.40
CA ALA A 293 -11.06 -10.51 12.65
C ALA A 293 -11.38 -10.75 11.16
N SER A 294 -12.25 -9.91 10.59
CA SER A 294 -12.58 -9.96 9.17
C SER A 294 -12.33 -8.63 8.50
N PHE A 295 -11.81 -8.70 7.28
CA PHE A 295 -11.48 -7.57 6.43
C PHE A 295 -12.13 -7.83 5.07
N VAL A 296 -13.16 -7.06 4.76
CA VAL A 296 -13.92 -7.22 3.52
C VAL A 296 -13.90 -5.91 2.77
N ALA A 297 -13.47 -5.95 1.52
CA ALA A 297 -13.59 -4.83 0.60
C ALA A 297 -14.46 -5.26 -0.59
N THR A 298 -15.40 -4.40 -0.99
CA THR A 298 -16.28 -4.60 -2.14
C THR A 298 -16.16 -3.40 -3.07
N ILE A 299 -16.40 -3.64 -4.36
CA ILE A 299 -16.36 -2.63 -5.39
C ILE A 299 -17.62 -2.66 -6.24
N GLU A 300 -18.14 -1.47 -6.55
CA GLU A 300 -19.29 -1.27 -7.45
C GLU A 300 -18.96 -0.15 -8.45
N ARG A 301 -19.42 -0.25 -9.71
CA ARG A 301 -19.27 0.82 -10.70
C ARG A 301 -20.39 1.87 -10.54
N LEU A 302 -20.02 3.15 -10.40
CA LEU A 302 -20.92 4.27 -10.19
C LEU A 302 -21.24 4.99 -11.52
N GLY A 303 -22.27 4.54 -12.22
CA GLY A 303 -22.65 5.11 -13.53
C GLY A 303 -21.72 4.66 -14.67
N HIS A 304 -22.30 4.37 -15.83
CA HIS A 304 -21.63 3.70 -16.93
C HIS A 304 -21.14 4.71 -17.98
N GLU A 305 -19.85 5.04 -17.97
CA GLU A 305 -19.14 5.52 -19.15
C GLU A 305 -18.08 4.46 -19.52
N ILE A 306 -18.30 3.79 -20.66
CA ILE A 306 -17.46 2.71 -21.19
C ILE A 306 -16.01 3.21 -21.32
N ARG A 307 -15.04 2.45 -20.79
CA ARG A 307 -13.61 2.81 -20.90
C ARG A 307 -13.06 2.44 -22.29
N PRO A 308 -12.35 3.34 -22.99
CA PRO A 308 -11.77 3.03 -24.30
C PRO A 308 -10.31 2.54 -24.32
N THR A 309 -9.68 2.13 -23.21
CA THR A 309 -8.22 1.81 -23.23
C THR A 309 -7.79 0.66 -22.33
N ALA A 310 -6.85 -0.15 -22.83
CA ALA A 310 -6.15 -1.24 -22.15
C ALA A 310 -5.17 -0.76 -21.06
N PRO A 311 -4.81 -1.62 -20.08
CA PRO A 311 -3.73 -1.36 -19.12
C PRO A 311 -2.35 -1.39 -19.81
N TYR A 312 -1.47 -0.46 -19.43
CA TYR A 312 -0.09 -0.34 -19.92
C TYR A 312 0.90 -1.24 -19.15
#